data_AF-A0A6I4NT59-F1
#
_entry.id   AF-A0A6I4NT59-F1
#
_cell.length_a   1.000
_cell.length_b   1.000
_cell.length_c   1.000
_cell.angle_alpha   90.00
_cell.angle_beta   90.00
_cell.angle_gamma   90.00
#
_symmetry.space_group_name_H-M   'P 1'
#
loop_
_entity.id
_entity.type
_entity.pdbx_description
1 polymer ?
#
loop_
_entity_poly.entity_id
_entity_poly.type
_entity_poly.pdbx_seq_one_letter_code
_entity_poly.pdbx_strand_id
1 'polypeptide(L)'
;MTSAFHRRRDSDAPLTRRMVSRLHPALTDVLNRLEGSPLRQSFTDRAVEVSTSKAFADPVDTAAALTAHRWLLERADGDGIPLTAAGYLRPADVQALAAVLPSMQDWIFAVHREIDAHPVLDFREHLRDIGLLRKFKGTLRLTRLGRAGLADGAALWQHLADQLVPAEAGFAADAAVVVLVHAATTPGGKLDVAVVAKTLTALGWSHRDGTPVAQGEVFGVWNDLWVAVGNVGERAGDRRSDRTLSDTARILVHDALFEEMPGEGAR
;
A
#
# COMPACT_ATOMS: atom_id res chain seq x y z
N MET A 1 56.26 -9.84 -25.71
CA MET A 1 55.41 -9.22 -24.68
C MET A 1 54.35 -8.40 -25.39
N THR A 2 53.16 -8.98 -25.56
CA THR A 2 52.04 -8.40 -26.28
C THR A 2 50.91 -8.23 -25.26
N SER A 3 50.54 -6.99 -24.95
CA SER A 3 49.48 -6.68 -24.00
C SER A 3 48.11 -6.90 -24.66
N ALA A 4 47.34 -7.82 -24.09
CA ALA A 4 46.08 -8.34 -24.61
C ALA A 4 44.87 -7.70 -23.90
N PHE A 5 44.60 -6.42 -24.18
CA PHE A 5 43.37 -5.78 -23.69
C PHE A 5 42.67 -5.00 -24.81
N HIS A 6 41.50 -5.50 -25.22
CA HIS A 6 40.54 -4.79 -26.07
C HIS A 6 39.43 -4.24 -25.17
N ARG A 7 39.14 -2.93 -25.29
CA ARG A 7 37.96 -2.30 -24.70
C ARG A 7 36.74 -2.76 -25.51
N ARG A 8 35.86 -3.55 -24.90
CA ARG A 8 34.56 -3.93 -25.48
C ARG A 8 33.74 -2.65 -25.70
N ARG A 9 33.24 -2.48 -26.93
CA ARG A 9 32.29 -1.40 -27.30
C ARG A 9 31.06 -1.45 -26.42
N ASP A 10 30.54 -0.25 -26.15
CA ASP A 10 29.31 0.03 -25.42
C ASP A 10 28.21 -0.99 -25.70
N SER A 11 27.75 -1.65 -24.65
CA SER A 11 26.46 -2.32 -24.62
C SER A 11 25.39 -1.23 -24.67
N ASP A 12 24.59 -1.27 -25.74
CA ASP A 12 23.36 -0.51 -25.93
C ASP A 12 22.33 -0.97 -24.87
N ALA A 13 22.54 -0.53 -23.62
CA ALA A 13 21.53 -0.63 -22.58
C ALA A 13 20.41 0.32 -22.96
N PRO A 14 19.13 -0.09 -22.91
CA PRO A 14 18.05 0.83 -23.19
C PRO A 14 18.22 2.03 -22.27
N LEU A 15 18.33 3.22 -22.87
CA LEU A 15 18.32 4.50 -22.17
C LEU A 15 17.14 4.45 -21.21
N THR A 16 17.42 4.23 -19.92
CA THR A 16 16.42 4.31 -18.87
C THR A 16 15.85 5.70 -19.01
N ARG A 17 14.64 5.80 -19.55
CA ARG A 17 13.94 7.08 -19.71
C ARG A 17 14.02 7.72 -18.34
N ARG A 18 14.74 8.84 -18.23
CA ARG A 18 14.84 9.60 -16.98
C ARG A 18 13.45 10.15 -16.74
N MET A 19 12.61 9.34 -16.10
CA MET A 19 11.27 9.75 -15.71
C MET A 19 11.47 10.70 -14.55
N VAL A 20 11.15 11.96 -14.79
CA VAL A 20 11.06 12.95 -13.73
C VAL A 20 9.74 12.66 -13.02
N SER A 21 9.77 11.82 -11.99
CA SER A 21 8.60 11.63 -11.13
C SER A 21 8.43 12.82 -10.21
N ARG A 22 7.21 13.33 -10.09
CA ARG A 22 6.87 14.30 -9.04
C ARG A 22 6.70 13.56 -7.73
N LEU A 23 7.30 14.09 -6.68
CA LEU A 23 7.11 13.56 -5.33
C LEU A 23 5.71 13.95 -4.86
N HIS A 24 5.02 13.03 -4.19
CA HIS A 24 3.79 13.35 -3.48
C HIS A 24 4.04 14.53 -2.51
N PRO A 25 3.10 15.49 -2.38
CA PRO A 25 3.31 16.68 -1.55
C PRO A 25 3.72 16.38 -0.11
N ALA A 26 3.11 15.36 0.51
CA ALA A 26 3.47 14.93 1.87
C ALA A 26 4.90 14.35 1.95
N LEU A 27 5.38 13.63 0.92
CA LEU A 27 6.77 13.15 0.87
C LEU A 27 7.75 14.32 0.73
N THR A 28 7.39 15.31 -0.09
CA THR A 28 8.17 16.55 -0.23
C THR A 28 8.27 17.29 1.11
N ASP A 29 7.14 17.44 1.82
CA ASP A 29 7.09 18.11 3.13
C ASP A 29 7.93 17.37 4.18
N VAL A 30 7.78 16.05 4.28
CA VAL A 30 8.56 15.20 5.20
C VAL A 30 10.06 15.34 4.93
N LEU A 31 10.49 15.27 3.67
CA LEU A 31 11.89 15.44 3.31
C LEU A 31 12.38 16.82 3.78
N ASN A 32 11.69 17.89 3.41
CA ASN A 32 12.05 19.27 3.76
C ASN A 32 12.11 19.51 5.28
N ARG A 33 11.14 18.99 6.04
CA ARG A 33 11.08 19.18 7.50
C ARG A 33 12.11 18.36 8.27
N LEU A 34 12.68 17.33 7.65
CA LEU A 34 13.83 16.63 8.22
C LEU A 34 15.16 17.38 8.00
N GLU A 35 15.19 18.55 7.36
CA GLU A 35 16.44 19.33 7.25
C GLU A 35 17.10 19.60 8.60
N GLY A 36 18.40 19.30 8.68
CA GLY A 36 19.17 19.41 9.92
C GLY A 36 18.98 18.25 10.91
N SER A 37 18.02 17.35 10.70
CA SER A 37 17.85 16.13 11.50
C SER A 37 18.89 15.07 11.14
N PRO A 38 19.45 14.33 12.11
CA PRO A 38 20.31 13.18 11.84
C PRO A 38 19.59 12.05 11.09
N LEU A 39 18.25 12.07 11.03
CA LEU A 39 17.44 11.07 10.32
C LEU A 39 17.22 11.40 8.84
N ARG A 40 17.61 12.59 8.36
CA ARG A 40 17.33 13.00 6.97
C ARG A 40 17.96 12.09 5.95
N GLN A 41 19.25 11.76 6.11
CA GLN A 41 19.96 10.98 5.12
C GLN A 41 19.38 9.57 5.02
N SER A 42 19.18 8.89 6.15
CA SER A 42 18.60 7.55 6.15
C SER A 42 17.18 7.51 5.61
N PHE A 43 16.35 8.54 5.88
CA PHE A 43 15.02 8.63 5.29
C PHE A 43 15.09 8.88 3.77
N THR A 44 16.01 9.75 3.32
CA THR A 44 16.23 10.05 1.89
C THR A 44 16.69 8.81 1.13
N ASP A 45 17.66 8.06 1.67
CA ASP A 45 18.16 6.84 1.05
C ASP A 45 17.03 5.81 0.84
N ARG A 46 16.14 5.71 1.84
CA ARG A 46 14.97 4.83 1.77
C ARG A 46 13.94 5.33 0.75
N ALA A 47 13.68 6.65 0.68
CA ALA A 47 12.81 7.21 -0.36
C ALA A 47 13.39 6.98 -1.77
N VAL A 48 14.71 7.08 -1.94
CA VAL A 48 15.39 6.75 -3.20
C VAL A 48 15.22 5.27 -3.54
N GLU A 49 15.40 4.37 -2.59
CA GLU A 49 15.16 2.93 -2.80
C GLU A 49 13.72 2.67 -3.27
N VAL A 50 12.71 3.27 -2.62
CA VAL A 50 11.31 3.18 -3.07
C VAL A 50 11.15 3.70 -4.50
N SER A 51 11.73 4.86 -4.83
CA SER A 51 11.64 5.47 -6.18
C SER A 51 12.20 4.56 -7.29
N THR A 52 13.17 3.72 -6.96
CA THR A 52 13.79 2.80 -7.92
C THR A 52 13.13 1.43 -7.98
N SER A 53 12.21 1.12 -7.06
CA SER A 53 11.58 -0.21 -6.95
C SER A 53 10.90 -0.65 -8.25
N LYS A 54 10.21 0.26 -8.93
CA LYS A 54 9.53 -0.01 -10.21
C LYS A 54 10.49 -0.23 -11.37
N ALA A 55 11.65 0.43 -11.37
CA ALA A 55 12.62 0.31 -12.46
C ALA A 55 13.27 -1.07 -12.55
N PHE A 56 13.26 -1.83 -11.46
CA PHE A 56 13.84 -3.17 -11.37
C PHE A 56 12.79 -4.27 -11.27
N ALA A 57 11.50 -3.92 -11.28
CA ALA A 57 10.41 -4.88 -11.17
C ALA A 57 9.87 -5.28 -12.55
N ASP A 58 9.34 -6.50 -12.64
CA ASP A 58 8.54 -6.92 -13.78
C ASP A 58 7.25 -6.07 -13.88
N PRO A 59 6.70 -5.86 -15.09
CA PRO A 59 5.41 -5.20 -15.24
C PRO A 59 4.33 -5.85 -14.37
N VAL A 60 3.62 -5.03 -13.60
CA VAL A 60 2.56 -5.52 -12.72
C VAL A 60 1.39 -6.03 -13.53
N ASP A 61 1.09 -7.32 -13.41
CA ASP A 61 -0.22 -7.86 -13.77
C ASP A 61 -1.23 -7.44 -12.70
N THR A 62 -1.94 -6.34 -12.97
CA THR A 62 -2.95 -5.78 -12.05
C THR A 62 -4.09 -6.76 -11.77
N ALA A 63 -4.42 -7.67 -12.70
CA ALA A 63 -5.47 -8.66 -12.49
C ALA A 63 -5.05 -9.67 -11.43
N ALA A 64 -3.82 -10.20 -11.53
CA ALA A 64 -3.27 -11.12 -10.55
C ALA A 64 -3.04 -10.42 -9.19
N ALA A 65 -2.48 -9.21 -9.22
CA ALA A 65 -2.18 -8.40 -8.05
C ALA A 65 -3.42 -8.09 -7.19
N LEU A 66 -4.57 -7.89 -7.84
CA LEU A 66 -5.80 -7.43 -7.20
C LEU A 66 -6.84 -8.54 -7.07
N THR A 67 -6.41 -9.82 -7.03
CA THR A 67 -7.32 -10.98 -6.97
C THR A 67 -8.38 -10.85 -5.87
N ALA A 68 -8.00 -10.51 -4.63
CA ALA A 68 -8.96 -10.35 -3.52
C ALA A 68 -9.93 -9.19 -3.73
N HIS A 69 -9.45 -8.07 -4.28
CA HIS A 69 -10.26 -6.90 -4.58
C HIS A 69 -11.29 -7.23 -5.64
N ARG A 70 -10.83 -7.80 -6.76
CA ARG A 70 -11.68 -8.22 -7.87
C ARG A 70 -12.74 -9.21 -7.42
N TRP A 71 -12.37 -10.24 -6.66
CA TRP A 71 -13.34 -11.21 -6.15
C TRP A 71 -14.49 -10.53 -5.40
N LEU A 72 -14.18 -9.60 -4.48
CA LEU A 72 -15.21 -8.94 -3.69
C LEU A 72 -16.07 -7.99 -4.53
N LEU A 73 -15.45 -7.27 -5.49
CA LEU A 73 -16.18 -6.39 -6.41
C LEU A 73 -17.09 -7.18 -7.36
N GLU A 74 -16.60 -8.26 -7.96
CA GLU A 74 -17.36 -9.18 -8.81
C GLU A 74 -18.54 -9.78 -8.03
N ARG A 75 -18.27 -10.24 -6.79
CA ARG A 75 -19.29 -10.82 -5.93
C ARG A 75 -20.38 -9.82 -5.53
N ALA A 76 -20.04 -8.53 -5.44
CA ALA A 76 -20.93 -7.43 -5.11
C ALA A 76 -21.62 -6.77 -6.32
N ASP A 77 -21.35 -7.23 -7.55
CA ASP A 77 -22.04 -6.73 -8.74
C ASP A 77 -23.49 -7.25 -8.82
N GLY A 78 -24.29 -6.65 -9.71
CA GLY A 78 -25.72 -6.96 -9.87
C GLY A 78 -26.54 -6.59 -8.62
N ASP A 79 -27.15 -7.60 -8.01
CA ASP A 79 -28.01 -7.46 -6.82
C ASP A 79 -27.21 -7.22 -5.52
N GLY A 80 -25.90 -7.48 -5.55
CA GLY A 80 -25.00 -7.34 -4.41
C GLY A 80 -24.96 -8.56 -3.48
N ILE A 81 -24.16 -8.45 -2.42
CA ILE A 81 -23.95 -9.52 -1.44
C ILE A 81 -24.96 -9.36 -0.30
N PRO A 82 -25.85 -10.33 -0.06
CA PRO A 82 -26.74 -10.29 1.08
C PRO A 82 -25.97 -10.34 2.40
N LEU A 83 -26.19 -9.37 3.28
CA LEU A 83 -25.60 -9.32 4.61
C LEU A 83 -26.51 -10.03 5.63
N THR A 84 -25.95 -10.29 6.81
CA THR A 84 -26.72 -10.63 8.00
C THR A 84 -27.46 -9.40 8.55
N ALA A 85 -28.38 -9.58 9.49
CA ALA A 85 -29.08 -8.47 10.14
C ALA A 85 -28.12 -7.48 10.84
N ALA A 86 -26.98 -7.98 11.32
CA ALA A 86 -25.93 -7.16 11.94
C ALA A 86 -24.99 -6.51 10.90
N GLY A 87 -25.23 -6.69 9.60
CA GLY A 87 -24.45 -6.06 8.53
C GLY A 87 -23.11 -6.73 8.24
N TYR A 88 -22.93 -8.00 8.65
CA TYR A 88 -21.78 -8.85 8.33
C TYR A 88 -22.02 -9.71 7.09
N LEU A 89 -20.94 -10.12 6.42
CA LEU A 89 -20.96 -11.19 5.41
C LEU A 89 -21.50 -12.49 5.99
N ARG A 90 -22.17 -13.28 5.14
CA ARG A 90 -22.66 -14.60 5.50
C ARG A 90 -21.52 -15.63 5.44
N PRO A 91 -21.60 -16.75 6.18
CA PRO A 91 -20.47 -17.69 6.31
C PRO A 91 -19.87 -18.16 4.98
N ALA A 92 -20.70 -18.42 3.95
CA ALA A 92 -20.21 -18.81 2.63
C ALA A 92 -19.35 -17.72 1.96
N ASP A 93 -19.79 -16.46 2.03
CA ASP A 93 -19.04 -15.34 1.46
C ASP A 93 -17.78 -15.02 2.29
N VAL A 94 -17.83 -15.22 3.62
CA VAL A 94 -16.65 -15.10 4.50
C VAL A 94 -15.58 -16.12 4.11
N GLN A 95 -15.97 -17.39 3.95
CA GLN A 95 -15.03 -18.46 3.59
C GLN A 95 -14.44 -18.25 2.20
N ALA A 96 -15.26 -17.84 1.23
CA ALA A 96 -14.81 -17.60 -0.12
C ALA A 96 -13.86 -16.39 -0.21
N LEU A 97 -14.16 -15.29 0.48
CA LEU A 97 -13.26 -14.13 0.57
C LEU A 97 -11.96 -14.49 1.31
N ALA A 98 -12.05 -15.23 2.41
CA ALA A 98 -10.88 -15.67 3.17
C ALA A 98 -9.92 -16.51 2.33
N ALA A 99 -10.44 -17.35 1.43
CA ALA A 99 -9.63 -18.22 0.57
C ALA A 99 -8.77 -17.44 -0.45
N VAL A 100 -9.14 -16.20 -0.78
CA VAL A 100 -8.42 -15.38 -1.76
C VAL A 100 -7.65 -14.22 -1.14
N LEU A 101 -7.74 -14.00 0.17
CA LEU A 101 -7.03 -12.92 0.87
C LEU A 101 -5.61 -13.35 1.25
N PRO A 102 -4.55 -12.68 0.73
CA PRO A 102 -3.18 -12.96 1.16
C PRO A 102 -2.98 -12.82 2.67
N SER A 103 -3.65 -11.86 3.31
CA SER A 103 -3.58 -11.65 4.76
C SER A 103 -4.23 -12.78 5.59
N MET A 104 -5.01 -13.68 4.98
CA MET A 104 -5.66 -14.81 5.65
C MET A 104 -4.81 -16.10 5.65
N GLN A 105 -3.69 -16.16 4.92
CA GLN A 105 -2.91 -17.41 4.77
C GLN A 105 -2.43 -17.99 6.10
N ASP A 106 -2.05 -17.15 7.06
CA ASP A 106 -1.59 -17.59 8.38
C ASP A 106 -2.68 -17.53 9.46
N TRP A 107 -3.94 -17.41 9.07
CA TRP A 107 -5.05 -17.31 10.01
C TRP A 107 -5.33 -18.67 10.67
N ILE A 108 -4.90 -18.81 11.92
CA ILE A 108 -4.96 -20.08 12.67
C ILE A 108 -6.33 -20.40 13.29
N PHE A 109 -7.27 -19.45 13.27
CA PHE A 109 -8.59 -19.63 13.90
C PHE A 109 -9.64 -20.05 12.88
N ALA A 110 -10.70 -20.68 13.34
CA ALA A 110 -11.78 -21.10 12.46
C ALA A 110 -12.48 -19.89 11.80
N VAL A 111 -12.80 -20.02 10.51
CA VAL A 111 -13.42 -18.97 9.70
C VAL A 111 -14.91 -19.29 9.51
N HIS A 112 -15.74 -18.84 10.47
CA HIS A 112 -17.19 -19.09 10.48
C HIS A 112 -18.03 -17.81 10.42
N ARG A 113 -17.59 -16.75 11.10
CA ARG A 113 -18.27 -15.46 11.16
C ARG A 113 -17.28 -14.37 10.82
N GLU A 114 -17.73 -13.36 10.08
CA GLU A 114 -16.87 -12.24 9.68
C GLU A 114 -16.26 -11.53 10.89
N ILE A 115 -17.04 -11.32 11.96
CA ILE A 115 -16.57 -10.66 13.18
C ILE A 115 -15.40 -11.40 13.86
N ASP A 116 -15.29 -12.71 13.64
CA ASP A 116 -14.18 -13.52 14.17
C ASP A 116 -13.02 -13.61 13.19
N ALA A 117 -13.17 -13.13 11.95
CA ALA A 117 -12.17 -13.17 10.88
C ALA A 117 -11.75 -11.74 10.52
N HIS A 118 -11.03 -11.08 11.44
CA HIS A 118 -10.72 -9.65 11.33
C HIS A 118 -10.14 -9.23 9.96
N PRO A 119 -9.21 -9.95 9.30
CA PRO A 119 -8.70 -9.53 7.99
C PRO A 119 -9.78 -9.48 6.91
N VAL A 120 -10.80 -10.35 6.99
CA VAL A 120 -11.97 -10.31 6.09
C VAL A 120 -12.81 -9.06 6.37
N LEU A 121 -13.11 -8.82 7.65
CA LEU A 121 -13.89 -7.67 8.10
C LEU A 121 -13.22 -6.36 7.69
N ASP A 122 -11.95 -6.20 8.08
CA ASP A 122 -11.16 -4.99 7.88
C ASP A 122 -11.00 -4.71 6.38
N PHE A 123 -10.72 -5.73 5.56
CA PHE A 123 -10.63 -5.58 4.11
C PHE A 123 -11.95 -5.10 3.50
N ARG A 124 -13.08 -5.72 3.87
CA ARG A 124 -14.40 -5.32 3.36
C ARG A 124 -14.75 -3.89 3.78
N GLU A 125 -14.52 -3.54 5.03
CA GLU A 125 -14.82 -2.18 5.51
C GLU A 125 -13.89 -1.14 4.89
N HIS A 126 -12.61 -1.47 4.68
CA HIS A 126 -11.70 -0.60 3.93
C HIS A 126 -12.22 -0.32 2.53
N LEU A 127 -12.61 -1.33 1.74
CA LEU A 127 -13.14 -1.10 0.38
C LEU A 127 -14.45 -0.28 0.37
N ARG A 128 -15.24 -0.33 1.45
CA ARG A 128 -16.39 0.56 1.62
C ARG A 128 -15.95 1.99 1.92
N ASP A 129 -14.98 2.16 2.81
CA ASP A 129 -14.52 3.47 3.28
C ASP A 129 -13.80 4.25 2.17
N ILE A 130 -13.06 3.57 1.29
CA ILE A 130 -12.51 4.17 0.06
C ILE A 130 -13.53 4.25 -1.09
N GLY A 131 -14.80 4.01 -0.81
CA GLY A 131 -15.91 4.28 -1.73
C GLY A 131 -16.11 3.29 -2.87
N LEU A 132 -15.49 2.11 -2.86
CA LEU A 132 -15.74 1.06 -3.88
C LEU A 132 -17.04 0.30 -3.59
N LEU A 133 -17.38 0.14 -2.31
CA LEU A 133 -18.56 -0.58 -1.85
C LEU A 133 -19.49 0.33 -1.02
N ARG A 134 -20.75 -0.07 -0.91
CA ARG A 134 -21.73 0.57 -0.01
C ARG A 134 -22.70 -0.45 0.57
N LYS A 135 -23.15 -0.22 1.80
CA LYS A 135 -24.26 -0.97 2.41
C LYS A 135 -25.58 -0.33 1.97
N PHE A 136 -26.52 -1.13 1.49
CA PHE A 136 -27.85 -0.67 1.08
C PHE A 136 -28.89 -1.75 1.36
N LYS A 137 -29.88 -1.45 2.22
CA LYS A 137 -31.01 -2.35 2.53
C LYS A 137 -30.59 -3.82 2.82
N GLY A 138 -29.56 -4.00 3.63
CA GLY A 138 -29.07 -5.33 4.00
C GLY A 138 -28.26 -6.04 2.91
N THR A 139 -27.84 -5.36 1.85
CA THR A 139 -26.89 -5.86 0.87
C THR A 139 -25.64 -4.98 0.78
N LEU A 140 -24.51 -5.58 0.43
CA LEU A 140 -23.28 -4.89 0.04
C LEU A 140 -23.24 -4.78 -1.48
N ARG A 141 -23.12 -3.56 -2.01
CA ARG A 141 -23.22 -3.30 -3.46
C ARG A 141 -22.05 -2.47 -3.95
N LEU A 142 -21.72 -2.61 -5.22
CA LEU A 142 -20.82 -1.70 -5.91
C LEU A 142 -21.35 -0.26 -5.89
N THR A 143 -20.42 0.69 -5.73
CA THR A 143 -20.64 2.08 -6.11
C THR A 143 -20.35 2.28 -7.60
N ARG A 144 -20.54 3.50 -8.11
CA ARG A 144 -20.09 3.85 -9.47
C ARG A 144 -18.57 3.65 -9.63
N LEU A 145 -17.80 4.01 -8.59
CA LEU A 145 -16.36 3.86 -8.58
C LEU A 145 -15.95 2.39 -8.54
N GLY A 146 -16.58 1.59 -7.68
CA GLY A 146 -16.35 0.14 -7.64
C GLY A 146 -16.63 -0.56 -8.96
N ARG A 147 -17.68 -0.14 -9.68
CA ARG A 147 -17.98 -0.67 -11.03
C ARG A 147 -16.94 -0.26 -12.07
N ALA A 148 -16.47 0.98 -12.02
CA ALA A 148 -15.40 1.44 -12.92
C ALA A 148 -14.10 0.68 -12.66
N GLY A 149 -13.69 0.53 -11.39
CA GLY A 149 -12.50 -0.23 -11.03
C GLY A 149 -12.60 -1.73 -11.36
N LEU A 150 -13.81 -2.31 -11.32
CA LEU A 150 -14.01 -3.69 -11.77
C LEU A 150 -13.81 -3.83 -13.30
N ALA A 151 -14.24 -2.83 -14.07
CA ALA A 151 -14.09 -2.84 -15.53
C ALA A 151 -12.65 -2.52 -15.99
N ASP A 152 -11.91 -1.76 -15.18
CA ASP A 152 -10.55 -1.31 -15.48
C ASP A 152 -9.63 -1.50 -14.27
N GLY A 153 -8.81 -2.56 -14.32
CA GLY A 153 -7.86 -2.89 -13.25
C GLY A 153 -6.77 -1.84 -13.04
N ALA A 154 -6.40 -1.09 -14.08
CA ALA A 154 -5.46 0.02 -13.93
C ALA A 154 -6.11 1.19 -13.20
N ALA A 155 -7.37 1.50 -13.49
CA ALA A 155 -8.13 2.51 -12.74
C ALA A 155 -8.33 2.11 -11.26
N LEU A 156 -8.58 0.82 -10.99
CA LEU A 156 -8.64 0.32 -9.62
C LEU A 156 -7.30 0.45 -8.89
N TRP A 157 -6.20 0.09 -9.56
CA TRP A 157 -4.85 0.23 -9.00
C TRP A 157 -4.53 1.68 -8.62
N GLN A 158 -4.76 2.62 -9.54
CA GLN A 158 -4.52 4.05 -9.28
C GLN A 158 -5.39 4.54 -8.12
N HIS A 159 -6.67 4.16 -8.08
CA HIS A 159 -7.53 4.49 -6.94
C HIS A 159 -6.99 3.96 -5.62
N LEU A 160 -6.47 2.73 -5.56
CA LEU A 160 -5.88 2.20 -4.34
C LEU A 160 -4.62 2.96 -3.92
N ALA A 161 -3.77 3.34 -4.88
CA ALA A 161 -2.57 4.14 -4.64
C ALA A 161 -2.93 5.53 -4.07
N ASP A 162 -3.90 6.21 -4.68
CA ASP A 162 -4.38 7.54 -4.27
C ASP A 162 -4.97 7.57 -2.84
N GLN A 163 -5.37 6.41 -2.30
CA GLN A 163 -5.93 6.29 -0.95
C GLN A 163 -4.89 5.97 0.13
N LEU A 164 -3.63 5.68 -0.24
CA LEU A 164 -2.59 5.32 0.74
C LEU A 164 -2.13 6.50 1.59
N VAL A 165 -2.17 7.72 1.06
CA VAL A 165 -1.79 8.94 1.78
C VAL A 165 -3.02 9.85 1.89
N PRO A 166 -3.47 10.22 3.10
CA PRO A 166 -4.54 11.19 3.27
C PRO A 166 -4.27 12.49 2.49
N ALA A 167 -5.29 12.99 1.80
CA ALA A 167 -5.20 14.21 1.01
C ALA A 167 -5.01 15.46 1.88
N GLU A 168 -5.54 15.45 3.11
CA GLU A 168 -5.37 16.54 4.07
C GLU A 168 -3.99 16.45 4.72
N ALA A 169 -3.21 17.53 4.59
CA ALA A 169 -1.92 17.65 5.26
C ALA A 169 -2.07 17.60 6.78
N GLY A 170 -1.14 16.93 7.45
CA GLY A 170 -1.14 16.80 8.91
C GLY A 170 -0.49 15.49 9.36
N PHE A 171 -0.68 15.15 10.64
CA PHE A 171 -0.05 13.98 11.25
C PHE A 171 -0.36 12.68 10.49
N ALA A 172 -1.60 12.50 10.04
CA ALA A 172 -2.00 11.28 9.32
C ALA A 172 -1.27 11.12 7.98
N ALA A 173 -1.12 12.21 7.20
CA ALA A 173 -0.38 12.20 5.94
C ALA A 173 1.12 11.94 6.15
N ASP A 174 1.74 12.63 7.12
CA ASP A 174 3.16 12.45 7.43
C ASP A 174 3.44 11.04 7.97
N ALA A 175 2.60 10.55 8.88
CA ALA A 175 2.71 9.21 9.42
C ALA A 175 2.53 8.15 8.33
N ALA A 176 1.58 8.34 7.41
CA ALA A 176 1.40 7.42 6.28
C ALA A 176 2.66 7.37 5.42
N VAL A 177 3.19 8.51 4.99
CA VAL A 177 4.43 8.56 4.18
C VAL A 177 5.60 7.89 4.89
N VAL A 178 5.84 8.24 6.17
CA VAL A 178 6.97 7.68 6.91
C VAL A 178 6.79 6.17 7.06
N VAL A 179 5.60 5.69 7.45
CA VAL A 179 5.33 4.25 7.58
C VAL A 179 5.50 3.53 6.25
N LEU A 180 4.98 4.06 5.14
CA LEU A 180 5.06 3.43 3.82
C LEU A 180 6.50 3.34 3.30
N VAL A 181 7.29 4.42 3.43
CA VAL A 181 8.72 4.39 3.10
C VAL A 181 9.44 3.37 3.98
N HIS A 182 9.13 3.33 5.27
CA HIS A 182 9.67 2.34 6.21
C HIS A 182 9.32 0.90 5.85
N ALA A 183 8.06 0.60 5.59
CA ALA A 183 7.59 -0.72 5.22
C ALA A 183 8.15 -1.20 3.88
N ALA A 184 8.20 -0.32 2.88
CA ALA A 184 8.66 -0.64 1.54
C ALA A 184 10.15 -0.98 1.46
N THR A 185 10.98 -0.56 2.42
CA THR A 185 12.43 -0.82 2.36
C THR A 185 12.98 -1.47 3.63
N THR A 186 12.14 -2.21 4.36
CA THR A 186 12.61 -3.07 5.46
C THR A 186 12.76 -4.50 4.97
N PRO A 187 14.00 -5.00 4.77
CA PRO A 187 14.22 -6.40 4.38
C PRO A 187 13.69 -7.35 5.46
N GLY A 188 12.95 -8.38 5.07
CA GLY A 188 12.41 -9.37 6.01
C GLY A 188 11.17 -8.93 6.82
N GLY A 189 10.56 -7.78 6.47
CA GLY A 189 9.14 -7.49 6.75
C GLY A 189 8.79 -6.80 8.06
N LYS A 190 9.63 -6.87 9.10
CA LYS A 190 9.25 -6.27 10.38
C LYS A 190 9.57 -4.78 10.46
N LEU A 191 8.54 -3.95 10.28
CA LEU A 191 8.60 -2.49 10.46
C LEU A 191 9.21 -2.12 11.84
N ASP A 192 10.28 -1.32 11.83
CA ASP A 192 10.83 -0.72 13.05
C ASP A 192 9.99 0.51 13.45
N VAL A 193 8.93 0.24 14.21
CA VAL A 193 8.01 1.28 14.71
C VAL A 193 8.69 2.30 15.63
N ALA A 194 9.81 1.94 16.28
CA ALA A 194 10.54 2.87 17.13
C ALA A 194 11.31 3.91 16.30
N VAL A 195 11.89 3.51 15.18
CA VAL A 195 12.52 4.45 14.23
C VAL A 195 11.48 5.33 13.55
N VAL A 196 10.32 4.78 13.20
CA VAL A 196 9.21 5.57 12.64
C VAL A 196 8.73 6.63 13.65
N ALA A 197 8.49 6.25 14.91
CA ALA A 197 8.07 7.17 15.96
C ALA A 197 9.10 8.29 16.21
N LYS A 198 10.41 7.95 16.20
CA LYS A 198 11.50 8.93 16.27
C LYS A 198 11.51 9.87 15.07
N THR A 199 11.24 9.36 13.87
CA THR A 199 11.17 10.18 12.64
C THR A 199 9.99 11.15 12.71
N LEU A 200 8.82 10.71 13.15
CA LEU A 200 7.66 11.57 13.36
C LEU A 200 7.90 12.63 14.44
N THR A 201 8.61 12.26 15.52
CA THR A 201 9.04 13.23 16.54
C THR A 201 10.02 14.25 15.97
N ALA A 202 10.97 13.82 15.14
CA ALA A 202 11.94 14.71 14.50
C ALA A 202 11.30 15.64 13.46
N LEU A 203 10.16 15.26 12.88
CA LEU A 203 9.32 16.15 12.06
C LEU A 203 8.62 17.25 12.87
N GLY A 204 8.69 17.19 14.20
CA GLY A 204 8.06 18.15 15.11
C GLY A 204 6.69 17.71 15.64
N TRP A 205 6.26 16.47 15.38
CA TRP A 205 5.03 15.95 15.98
C TRP A 205 5.24 15.56 17.44
N SER A 206 4.28 15.92 18.28
CA SER A 206 4.23 15.56 19.69
C SER A 206 2.78 15.62 20.18
N HIS A 207 2.52 15.02 21.34
CA HIS A 207 1.25 15.21 22.03
C HIS A 207 1.17 16.64 22.61
N ARG A 208 -0.03 17.06 23.01
CA ARG A 208 -0.27 18.42 23.57
C ARG A 208 0.54 18.71 24.83
N ASP A 209 0.89 17.68 25.58
CA ASP A 209 1.73 17.78 26.78
C ASP A 209 3.24 17.82 26.47
N GLY A 210 3.60 17.83 25.18
CA GLY A 210 4.98 17.85 24.70
C GLY A 210 5.65 16.48 24.66
N THR A 211 4.95 15.40 25.02
CA THR A 211 5.53 14.04 24.92
C THR A 211 5.74 13.63 23.46
N PRO A 212 6.83 12.89 23.16
CA PRO A 212 7.14 12.47 21.80
C PRO A 212 6.12 11.45 21.28
N VAL A 213 6.05 11.29 19.97
CA VAL A 213 5.24 10.24 19.34
C VAL A 213 5.70 8.88 19.86
N ALA A 214 4.78 8.06 20.37
CA ALA A 214 5.09 6.73 20.86
C ALA A 214 4.87 5.65 19.78
N GLN A 215 5.30 4.43 20.09
CA GLN A 215 5.19 3.31 19.15
C GLN A 215 3.73 2.89 18.93
N GLY A 216 2.86 3.10 19.92
CA GLY A 216 1.45 2.72 19.85
C GLY A 216 0.69 3.46 18.75
N GLU A 217 0.98 4.75 18.58
CA GLU A 217 0.41 5.59 17.52
C GLU A 217 0.83 5.08 16.14
N VAL A 218 2.11 4.68 16.01
CA VAL A 218 2.62 4.08 14.77
C VAL A 218 1.97 2.74 14.48
N PHE A 219 1.72 1.91 15.50
CA PHE A 219 1.00 0.64 15.31
C PHE A 219 -0.42 0.86 14.79
N GLY A 220 -1.12 1.89 15.26
CA GLY A 220 -2.44 2.26 14.73
C GLY A 220 -2.38 2.56 13.24
N VAL A 221 -1.52 3.49 12.84
CA VAL A 221 -1.33 3.85 11.42
C VAL A 221 -0.90 2.66 10.57
N TRP A 222 0.01 1.82 11.09
CA TRP A 222 0.47 0.64 10.36
C TRP A 222 -0.61 -0.44 10.22
N ASN A 223 -1.51 -0.59 11.20
CA ASN A 223 -2.65 -1.50 11.06
C ASN A 223 -3.54 -1.06 9.90
N ASP A 224 -3.88 0.22 9.83
CA ASP A 224 -4.78 0.76 8.81
C ASP A 224 -4.16 0.64 7.41
N LEU A 225 -2.89 1.02 7.27
CA LEU A 225 -2.16 0.87 6.02
C LEU A 225 -2.01 -0.60 5.61
N TRP A 226 -1.77 -1.51 6.56
CA TRP A 226 -1.66 -2.94 6.26
C TRP A 226 -2.95 -3.51 5.67
N VAL A 227 -4.13 -3.00 6.04
CA VAL A 227 -5.38 -3.43 5.42
C VAL A 227 -5.41 -3.05 3.93
N ALA A 228 -4.87 -1.88 3.57
CA ALA A 228 -4.81 -1.38 2.20
C ALA A 228 -3.77 -2.12 1.34
N VAL A 229 -2.58 -2.40 1.87
CA VAL A 229 -1.45 -2.95 1.09
C VAL A 229 -1.24 -4.46 1.26
N GLY A 230 -1.70 -5.03 2.38
CA GLY A 230 -1.42 -6.42 2.75
C GLY A 230 -2.16 -7.47 1.92
N ASN A 231 -3.10 -7.05 1.07
CA ASN A 231 -3.87 -7.90 0.15
C ASN A 231 -3.60 -7.58 -1.33
N VAL A 232 -2.46 -6.94 -1.61
CA VAL A 232 -1.99 -6.61 -2.97
C VAL A 232 -0.83 -7.53 -3.32
N GLY A 233 -0.99 -8.33 -4.37
CA GLY A 233 -0.02 -9.34 -4.78
C GLY A 233 0.03 -10.56 -3.85
N GLU A 234 1.02 -11.43 -4.09
CA GLU A 234 1.22 -12.65 -3.31
C GLU A 234 1.80 -12.35 -1.92
N ARG A 235 1.55 -13.24 -0.96
CA ARG A 235 2.10 -13.12 0.40
C ARG A 235 3.62 -13.32 0.36
N ALA A 236 4.37 -12.37 0.93
CA ALA A 236 5.84 -12.36 0.91
C ALA A 236 6.55 -12.70 2.24
N GLY A 237 5.85 -13.13 3.28
CA GLY A 237 6.48 -13.38 4.59
C GLY A 237 6.08 -14.71 5.20
N ASP A 238 7.01 -15.29 5.95
CA ASP A 238 6.95 -16.66 6.44
C ASP A 238 6.02 -16.86 7.65
N ARG A 239 5.69 -15.78 8.35
CA ARG A 239 4.78 -15.80 9.51
C ARG A 239 3.73 -14.72 9.42
N ARG A 240 2.61 -14.97 10.11
CA ARG A 240 1.51 -14.02 10.25
C ARG A 240 1.93 -12.64 10.72
N SER A 241 2.85 -12.59 11.68
CA SER A 241 3.31 -11.36 12.33
C SER A 241 4.12 -10.46 11.41
N ASP A 242 4.65 -11.00 10.33
CA ASP A 242 5.80 -10.39 9.68
C ASP A 242 5.40 -9.26 8.73
N ARG A 243 4.10 -9.08 8.46
CA ARG A 243 3.51 -7.97 7.66
C ARG A 243 4.43 -7.42 6.55
N THR A 244 5.06 -8.35 5.84
CA THR A 244 5.99 -8.04 4.75
C THR A 244 5.19 -7.61 3.53
N LEU A 245 5.52 -6.45 2.97
CA LEU A 245 4.98 -6.06 1.67
C LEU A 245 5.45 -7.03 0.59
N SER A 246 4.52 -7.44 -0.28
CA SER A 246 4.88 -8.09 -1.54
C SER A 246 5.61 -7.12 -2.46
N ASP A 247 6.33 -7.62 -3.46
CA ASP A 247 6.97 -6.74 -4.45
C ASP A 247 5.91 -5.91 -5.20
N THR A 248 4.75 -6.49 -5.47
CA THR A 248 3.61 -5.76 -6.05
C THR A 248 3.10 -4.65 -5.14
N ALA A 249 2.96 -4.91 -3.83
CA ALA A 249 2.55 -3.89 -2.87
C ALA A 249 3.61 -2.77 -2.74
N ARG A 250 4.90 -3.08 -2.89
CA ARG A 250 5.97 -2.06 -2.95
C ARG A 250 5.82 -1.15 -4.17
N ILE A 251 5.40 -1.70 -5.31
CA ILE A 251 5.11 -0.89 -6.51
C ILE A 251 3.86 -0.02 -6.29
N LEU A 252 2.84 -0.51 -5.59
CA LEU A 252 1.68 0.32 -5.23
C LEU A 252 2.11 1.50 -4.33
N VAL A 253 3.00 1.25 -3.37
CA VAL A 253 3.59 2.32 -2.53
C VAL A 253 4.43 3.29 -3.36
N HIS A 254 5.19 2.80 -4.34
CA HIS A 254 5.88 3.67 -5.30
C HIS A 254 4.88 4.58 -6.01
N ASP A 255 3.84 4.02 -6.63
CA ASP A 255 2.88 4.80 -7.42
C ASP A 255 2.10 5.82 -6.56
N ALA A 256 1.89 5.53 -5.27
CA ALA A 256 1.28 6.48 -4.32
C ALA A 256 2.21 7.64 -3.92
N LEU A 257 3.53 7.45 -3.95
CA LEU A 257 4.51 8.43 -3.47
C LEU A 257 5.22 9.19 -4.60
N PHE A 258 5.22 8.62 -5.81
CA PHE A 258 5.93 9.11 -6.99
C PHE A 258 4.98 9.16 -8.18
N GLU A 259 4.41 10.35 -8.43
CA GLU A 259 3.57 10.59 -9.59
C GLU A 259 4.43 10.64 -10.86
N GLU A 260 4.13 9.75 -11.81
CA GLU A 260 4.76 9.81 -13.12
C GLU A 260 4.26 11.04 -13.88
N MET A 261 5.17 11.96 -14.21
CA MET A 261 4.82 13.04 -15.12
C MET A 261 4.63 12.47 -16.52
N PRO A 262 3.48 12.72 -17.20
CA PRO A 262 3.41 12.49 -18.63
C PRO A 262 4.51 13.34 -19.26
N GLY A 263 5.48 12.69 -19.90
CA GLY A 263 6.61 13.39 -20.49
C GLY A 263 6.09 14.46 -21.44
N GLU A 264 6.50 15.71 -21.25
CA GLU A 264 6.29 16.77 -22.23
C GLU A 264 6.92 16.31 -23.57
N GLY A 265 6.09 15.84 -24.51
CA GLY A 265 6.56 15.46 -25.83
C GLY A 265 5.75 14.40 -26.55
N ALA A 266 4.55 14.77 -27.00
CA ALA A 266 4.00 14.35 -28.29
C ALA A 266 2.88 15.33 -28.67
N ARG A 267 3.27 16.50 -29.21
CA ARG A 267 2.42 17.27 -30.12
C ARG A 267 2.87 16.96 -31.54
#